data_AF-A0A6I4T0U4-F1
#
_entry.id   AF-A0A6I4T0U4-F1
#
_cell.length_a   1.000
_cell.length_b   1.000
_cell.length_c   1.000
_cell.angle_alpha   90.00
_cell.angle_beta   90.00
_cell.angle_gamma   90.00
#
_symmetry.space_group_name_H-M   'P 1'
#
loop_
_entity.id
_entity.type
_entity.pdbx_description
1 polymer ?
#
loop_
_entity_poly.entity_id
_entity_poly.type
_entity_poly.pdbx_seq_one_letter_code
_entity_poly.pdbx_strand_id
1 'polypeptide(L)'
;MTILRVEGLPEGALDAAAAFHTIWLPRALAQLPPRSGEGDHAQHGGGESPSRESPPPAAAPPPPPRAGEDLVIVFPPATHEHRGWRLAAVQNLARVAAPLRVNGIAANDETAIARTLAFLQDAPGVTGQVLEVGPR
;
A
#
# COMPACT_ATOMS: atom_id res chain seq x y z
N MET A 1 -3.79 7.41 -9.93
CA MET A 1 -4.03 6.49 -8.80
C MET A 1 -4.50 5.20 -9.43
N THR A 2 -3.75 4.11 -9.22
CA THR A 2 -4.02 2.81 -9.81
C THR A 2 -5.01 2.03 -8.94
N ILE A 3 -5.95 1.32 -9.58
CA ILE A 3 -7.00 0.57 -8.89
C ILE A 3 -6.85 -0.90 -9.25
N LEU A 4 -6.73 -1.76 -8.24
CA LEU A 4 -6.70 -3.22 -8.39
C LEU A 4 -7.96 -3.81 -7.78
N ARG A 5 -8.80 -4.44 -8.61
CA ARG A 5 -10.02 -5.12 -8.16
C ARG A 5 -9.73 -6.59 -7.88
N VAL A 6 -10.04 -7.02 -6.66
CA VAL A 6 -9.90 -8.40 -6.22
C VAL A 6 -11.23 -9.10 -6.41
N GLU A 7 -11.20 -10.26 -7.06
CA GLU A 7 -12.37 -11.06 -7.38
C GLU A 7 -12.10 -12.54 -7.07
N GLY A 8 -13.18 -13.34 -6.96
CA GLY A 8 -13.08 -14.80 -6.86
C GLY A 8 -12.38 -15.31 -5.60
N LEU A 9 -12.41 -14.57 -4.48
CA LEU A 9 -11.91 -15.08 -3.20
C LEU A 9 -12.88 -16.12 -2.60
N PRO A 10 -12.36 -17.19 -1.97
CA PRO A 10 -13.16 -18.08 -1.13
C PRO A 10 -13.95 -17.34 -0.03
N GLU A 11 -15.05 -17.93 0.43
CA GLU A 11 -15.86 -17.34 1.51
C GLU A 11 -15.13 -17.35 2.86
N GLY A 12 -14.43 -18.43 3.17
CA GLY A 12 -13.68 -18.59 4.41
C GLY A 12 -12.52 -17.61 4.51
N ALA A 13 -12.42 -16.86 5.61
CA ALA A 13 -11.44 -15.79 5.76
C ALA A 13 -9.98 -16.28 5.66
N LEU A 14 -9.68 -17.47 6.17
CA LEU A 14 -8.34 -18.05 6.11
C LEU A 14 -7.95 -18.46 4.68
N ASP A 15 -8.85 -19.15 3.97
CA ASP A 15 -8.63 -19.55 2.58
C ASP A 15 -8.57 -18.33 1.65
N ALA A 16 -9.39 -17.32 1.91
CA ALA A 16 -9.34 -16.03 1.20
C ALA A 16 -8.00 -15.33 1.40
N ALA A 17 -7.47 -15.31 2.63
CA ALA A 17 -6.15 -14.76 2.91
C ALA A 17 -5.06 -15.53 2.16
N ALA A 18 -5.09 -16.86 2.17
CA ALA A 18 -4.12 -17.69 1.44
C ALA A 18 -4.19 -17.45 -0.08
N ALA A 19 -5.40 -17.41 -0.64
CA ALA A 19 -5.64 -17.10 -2.04
C ALA A 19 -5.14 -15.69 -2.38
N PHE A 20 -5.42 -14.68 -1.53
CA PHE A 20 -4.92 -13.32 -1.73
C PHE A 20 -3.39 -13.28 -1.79
N HIS A 21 -2.69 -13.90 -0.83
CA HIS A 21 -1.23 -13.86 -0.78
C HIS A 21 -0.58 -14.62 -1.96
N THR A 22 -1.21 -15.68 -2.44
CA THR A 22 -0.69 -16.49 -3.55
C THR A 22 -0.96 -15.84 -4.92
N ILE A 23 -2.15 -15.26 -5.08
CA ILE A 23 -2.68 -14.83 -6.38
C ILE A 23 -2.57 -13.31 -6.50
N TRP A 24 -3.13 -12.57 -5.55
CA TRP A 24 -3.35 -11.13 -5.67
C TRP A 24 -2.17 -10.28 -5.19
N LEU A 25 -1.45 -10.72 -4.16
CA LEU A 25 -0.30 -9.97 -3.63
C LEU A 25 0.81 -9.76 -4.67
N PRO A 26 1.25 -10.77 -5.46
CA PRO A 26 2.23 -10.53 -6.52
C PRO A 26 1.73 -9.54 -7.58
N ARG A 27 0.44 -9.57 -7.91
CA ARG A 27 -0.18 -8.62 -8.85
C ARG A 27 -0.20 -7.20 -8.30
N ALA A 28 -0.47 -7.04 -7.00
CA ALA A 28 -0.44 -5.74 -6.31
C ALA A 28 0.99 -5.17 -6.29
N LEU A 29 1.98 -5.99 -5.96
CA LEU A 29 3.39 -5.59 -5.98
C LEU A 29 3.84 -5.18 -7.39
N ALA A 30 3.38 -5.88 -8.43
CA ALA A 30 3.69 -5.54 -9.82
C ALA A 30 3.08 -4.19 -10.29
N GLN A 31 2.10 -3.64 -9.58
CA GLN A 31 1.58 -2.28 -9.86
C GLN A 31 2.49 -1.18 -9.28
N LEU A 32 3.35 -1.53 -8.32
CA LEU A 32 4.24 -0.58 -7.68
C LEU A 32 5.50 -0.41 -8.54
N PRO A 33 6.03 0.82 -8.67
CA PRO A 33 7.33 0.99 -9.30
C PRO A 33 8.39 0.19 -8.53
N PRO A 34 9.43 -0.29 -9.23
CA PRO A 34 10.55 -0.95 -8.58
C PRO A 34 11.14 0.00 -7.53
N ARG A 35 11.52 -0.54 -6.37
CA ARG A 35 12.22 0.25 -5.36
C ARG A 35 13.52 0.78 -5.94
N SER A 36 13.60 2.09 -6.14
CA SER A 36 14.87 2.77 -6.40
C SER A 36 15.77 2.56 -5.17
N GLY A 37 16.67 1.57 -5.21
CA GLY A 37 17.67 1.35 -4.17
C GLY A 37 17.94 -0.10 -3.74
N GLU A 38 17.17 -1.09 -4.20
CA GLU A 38 17.45 -2.50 -3.86
C GLU A 38 18.44 -3.10 -4.88
N GLY A 39 19.70 -2.69 -4.77
CA GLY A 39 20.75 -3.08 -5.69
C GLY A 39 22.07 -2.40 -5.43
N ASP A 40 22.52 -2.32 -4.17
CA ASP A 40 23.93 -1.98 -3.87
C ASP A 40 24.34 -2.45 -2.47
N HIS A 41 24.20 -3.76 -2.21
CA HIS A 41 24.98 -4.40 -1.14
C HIS A 41 26.35 -4.77 -1.72
N ALA A 42 27.11 -3.75 -2.13
CA ALA A 42 28.53 -3.89 -2.34
C ALA A 42 29.18 -4.23 -1.00
N GLN A 43 29.88 -5.37 -0.97
CA GLN A 43 30.75 -5.75 0.13
C GLN A 43 31.77 -4.65 0.38
N HIS A 44 31.72 -4.00 1.54
CA HIS A 44 32.84 -3.18 2.00
C HIS A 44 33.18 -3.53 3.45
N GLY A 45 34.16 -4.42 3.58
CA GLY A 45 35.05 -4.44 4.72
C GLY A 45 36.19 -3.44 4.52
N GLY A 46 36.70 -2.88 5.62
CA GLY A 46 37.90 -2.04 5.64
C GLY A 46 37.59 -0.59 5.95
N GLY A 47 37.88 -0.17 7.18
CA GLY A 47 37.51 1.13 7.72
C GLY A 47 38.51 2.24 7.42
N GLU A 48 38.04 3.47 7.64
CA GLU A 48 38.80 4.65 8.04
C GLU A 48 37.80 5.67 8.59
N SER A 49 38.05 6.21 9.79
CA SER A 49 37.30 7.37 10.31
C SER A 49 38.04 8.64 9.94
N PRO A 50 37.34 9.64 9.37
CA PRO A 50 37.63 10.99 9.83
C PRO A 50 36.39 11.91 9.94
N SER A 51 36.56 12.88 10.86
CA SER A 51 35.97 14.22 10.90
C SER A 51 34.48 14.39 11.23
N ARG A 52 34.23 15.06 12.37
CA ARG A 52 32.92 15.63 12.74
C ARG A 52 32.56 16.76 11.78
N GLU A 53 31.64 16.48 10.86
CA GLU A 53 30.93 17.48 10.08
C GLU A 53 29.78 18.08 10.91
N SER A 54 29.60 19.39 10.83
CA SER A 54 28.50 20.12 11.48
C SER A 54 27.13 19.56 11.06
N PRO A 55 26.09 19.60 11.91
CA PRO A 55 24.78 19.10 11.54
C PRO A 55 24.18 19.93 10.38
N PRO A 56 23.59 19.28 9.35
CA PRO A 56 22.91 19.99 8.27
C PRO A 56 21.64 20.71 8.81
N PRO A 57 21.21 21.81 8.17
CA PRO A 57 19.92 22.41 8.49
C PRO A 57 18.81 21.36 8.32
N ALA A 58 17.85 21.37 9.25
CA ALA A 58 16.69 20.48 9.25
C ALA A 58 16.14 20.31 7.83
N ALA A 59 16.08 19.05 7.40
CA ALA A 59 15.67 18.67 6.05
C ALA A 59 14.43 19.46 5.62
N ALA A 60 14.53 20.12 4.46
CA ALA A 60 13.37 20.62 3.75
C ALA A 60 12.31 19.50 3.67
N PRO A 61 11.00 19.82 3.74
CA PRO A 61 9.96 18.82 3.54
C PRO A 61 10.23 18.07 2.23
N PRO A 62 10.07 16.74 2.20
CA PRO A 62 10.39 15.96 1.01
C PRO A 62 9.62 16.53 -0.20
N PRO A 63 10.23 16.54 -1.40
CA PRO A 63 9.55 16.99 -2.61
C PRO A 63 8.22 16.23 -2.77
N PRO A 64 7.15 16.87 -3.27
CA PRO A 64 5.89 16.17 -3.51
C PRO A 64 6.18 14.96 -4.43
N PRO A 65 5.71 13.75 -4.09
CA PRO A 65 5.97 12.58 -4.92
C PRO A 65 5.43 12.83 -6.32
N ARG A 66 6.28 12.65 -7.35
CA ARG A 66 5.85 12.66 -8.75
C ARG A 66 6.11 11.31 -9.40
N ALA A 67 5.01 10.74 -9.90
CA ALA A 67 4.86 9.63 -10.85
C ALA A 67 5.44 8.26 -10.48
N GLY A 68 4.88 7.67 -9.43
CA GLY A 68 4.33 6.30 -9.43
C GLY A 68 2.97 6.44 -8.76
N GLU A 69 1.89 5.93 -9.34
CA GLU A 69 0.56 6.26 -8.81
C GLU A 69 0.28 5.55 -7.48
N ASP A 70 -0.41 6.22 -6.54
CA ASP A 70 -0.95 5.55 -5.35
C ASP A 70 -1.81 4.34 -5.76
N LEU A 71 -1.81 3.28 -4.95
CA LEU A 71 -2.54 2.05 -5.22
C LEU A 71 -3.76 1.94 -4.30
N VAL A 72 -4.91 1.60 -4.88
CA VAL A 72 -6.10 1.22 -4.12
C VAL A 72 -6.54 -0.20 -4.49
N ILE A 73 -6.69 -1.06 -3.50
CA ILE A 73 -7.18 -2.43 -3.67
C ILE A 73 -8.67 -2.48 -3.31
N VAL A 74 -9.52 -2.84 -4.25
CA VAL A 74 -10.96 -3.00 -4.02
C VAL A 74 -11.24 -4.48 -3.74
N PHE A 75 -11.72 -4.76 -2.53
CA PHE A 75 -12.17 -6.07 -2.09
C PHE A 75 -13.69 -6.20 -2.20
N PRO A 76 -14.21 -7.39 -2.49
CA PRO A 76 -15.63 -7.66 -2.34
C PRO A 76 -16.05 -7.49 -0.87
N PRO A 77 -17.30 -7.09 -0.60
CA PRO A 77 -17.83 -7.10 0.76
C PRO A 77 -17.76 -8.52 1.33
N ALA A 78 -17.42 -8.64 2.60
CA ALA A 78 -17.36 -9.90 3.31
C ALA A 78 -17.69 -9.69 4.79
N THR A 79 -17.79 -10.77 5.56
CA THR A 79 -17.97 -10.71 7.00
C THR A 79 -16.75 -10.05 7.68
N HIS A 80 -16.92 -9.62 8.93
CA HIS A 80 -15.87 -8.98 9.72
C HIS A 80 -14.61 -9.84 9.90
N GLU A 81 -14.72 -11.17 9.73
CA GLU A 81 -13.60 -12.11 9.84
C GLU A 81 -12.51 -11.82 8.80
N HIS A 82 -12.86 -11.18 7.69
CA HIS A 82 -11.92 -10.79 6.65
C HIS A 82 -11.12 -9.52 6.99
N ARG A 83 -11.58 -8.72 7.96
CA ARG A 83 -11.02 -7.39 8.25
C ARG A 83 -9.55 -7.47 8.66
N GLY A 84 -9.20 -8.43 9.52
CA GLY A 84 -7.86 -8.56 10.09
C GLY A 84 -6.79 -8.78 9.03
N TRP A 85 -6.98 -9.78 8.17
CA TRP A 85 -5.98 -10.12 7.15
C TRP A 85 -5.91 -9.07 6.04
N ARG A 86 -7.05 -8.47 5.63
CA ARG A 86 -7.08 -7.39 4.62
C ARG A 86 -6.29 -6.19 5.10
N LEU A 87 -6.52 -5.76 6.34
CA LEU A 87 -5.82 -4.64 6.93
C LEU A 87 -4.31 -4.91 7.03
N ALA A 88 -3.92 -6.08 7.55
CA ALA A 88 -2.50 -6.44 7.65
C ALA A 88 -1.80 -6.47 6.29
N ALA A 89 -2.44 -7.03 5.27
CA ALA A 89 -1.90 -7.09 3.91
C ALA A 89 -1.72 -5.67 3.32
N VAL A 90 -2.73 -4.80 3.44
CA VAL A 90 -2.66 -3.42 2.96
C VAL A 90 -1.62 -2.60 3.72
N GLN A 91 -1.49 -2.76 5.04
CA GLN A 91 -0.45 -2.12 5.84
C GLN A 91 0.96 -2.54 5.42
N ASN A 92 1.16 -3.83 5.14
CA ASN A 92 2.45 -4.33 4.65
C ASN A 92 2.79 -3.76 3.28
N LEU A 93 1.82 -3.74 2.35
CA LEU A 93 2.00 -3.13 1.03
C LEU A 93 2.33 -1.64 1.13
N ALA A 94 1.61 -0.88 1.98
CA ALA A 94 1.88 0.53 2.20
C ALA A 94 3.30 0.78 2.73
N ARG A 95 3.78 -0.06 3.66
CA ARG A 95 5.15 0.01 4.18
C ARG A 95 6.17 -0.29 3.08
N VAL A 96 5.88 -1.28 2.24
CA VAL A 96 6.78 -1.71 1.16
C VAL A 96 6.89 -0.67 0.06
N ALA A 97 5.78 0.02 -0.22
CA ALA A 97 5.61 0.97 -1.32
C ALA A 97 6.05 2.40 -0.99
N ALA A 98 6.38 2.71 0.27
CA ALA A 98 6.73 4.06 0.69
C ALA A 98 7.79 4.70 -0.24
N PRO A 99 7.60 5.96 -0.69
CA PRO A 99 6.60 6.94 -0.22
C PRO A 99 5.21 6.85 -0.87
N LEU A 100 4.93 5.86 -1.72
CA LEU A 100 3.60 5.69 -2.33
C LEU A 100 2.56 5.22 -1.31
N ARG A 101 1.30 5.63 -1.50
CA ARG A 101 0.20 5.24 -0.63
C ARG A 101 -0.45 3.97 -1.16
N VAL A 102 -0.81 3.08 -0.23
CA VAL A 102 -1.62 1.89 -0.54
C VAL A 102 -2.79 1.84 0.44
N ASN A 103 -4.01 1.79 -0.07
CA ASN A 103 -5.22 1.63 0.74
C ASN A 103 -6.12 0.52 0.16
N GLY A 104 -7.05 0.05 0.97
CA GLY A 104 -8.10 -0.89 0.57
C GLY A 104 -9.48 -0.27 0.68
N ILE A 105 -10.40 -0.70 -0.17
CA ILE A 105 -11.83 -0.41 -0.07
C ILE A 105 -12.56 -1.75 -0.06
N ALA A 106 -13.48 -1.96 0.86
CA ALA A 106 -14.38 -3.11 0.85
C ALA A 106 -15.81 -2.63 0.56
N ALA A 107 -16.26 -2.79 -0.67
CA ALA A 107 -17.56 -2.32 -1.16
C ALA A 107 -17.96 -3.07 -2.43
N ASN A 108 -19.27 -3.12 -2.72
CA ASN A 108 -19.83 -3.64 -3.98
C ASN A 108 -20.59 -2.58 -4.80
N ASP A 109 -20.71 -1.35 -4.28
CA ASP A 109 -21.38 -0.26 -4.97
C ASP A 109 -20.35 0.66 -5.65
N GLU A 110 -20.46 0.81 -6.98
CA GLU A 110 -19.53 1.61 -7.78
C GLU A 110 -19.56 3.10 -7.41
N THR A 111 -20.72 3.61 -6.98
CA THR A 111 -20.84 5.00 -6.54
C THR A 111 -20.09 5.23 -5.22
N ALA A 112 -20.22 4.31 -4.27
CA ALA A 112 -19.51 4.33 -3.00
C ALA A 112 -18.00 4.17 -3.20
N ILE A 113 -17.57 3.28 -4.10
CA ILE A 113 -16.18 3.14 -4.49
C ILE A 113 -15.67 4.48 -5.07
N ALA A 114 -16.35 5.06 -6.06
CA ALA A 114 -15.97 6.32 -6.68
C ALA A 114 -15.83 7.47 -5.66
N ARG A 115 -16.78 7.60 -4.73
CA ARG A 115 -16.72 8.62 -3.66
C ARG A 115 -15.54 8.40 -2.71
N THR A 116 -15.26 7.15 -2.38
CA THR A 116 -14.15 6.80 -1.49
C THR A 116 -12.80 7.03 -2.17
N LEU A 117 -12.71 6.74 -3.47
CA LEU A 117 -11.52 7.07 -4.28
C LEU A 117 -11.29 8.59 -4.33
N ALA A 118 -12.32 9.39 -4.55
CA ALA A 118 -12.23 10.86 -4.52
C ALA A 118 -11.75 11.37 -3.14
N PHE A 119 -12.30 10.82 -2.05
CA PHE A 119 -11.82 11.12 -0.70
C PHE A 119 -10.33 10.79 -0.52
N LEU A 120 -9.87 9.63 -0.98
CA LEU A 120 -8.46 9.22 -0.85
C LEU A 120 -7.50 10.09 -1.69
N GLN A 121 -7.95 10.56 -2.86
CA GLN A 121 -7.21 11.53 -3.67
C GLN A 121 -6.96 12.83 -2.89
N ASP A 122 -7.98 13.32 -2.18
CA ASP A 122 -7.92 14.56 -1.40
C ASP A 122 -7.27 14.40 -0.01
N ALA A 123 -6.97 13.16 0.43
CA ALA A 123 -6.47 12.85 1.76
C ALA A 123 -5.00 12.34 1.75
N PRO A 124 -3.98 13.20 1.54
CA PRO A 124 -2.58 12.81 1.40
C PRO A 124 -1.99 12.04 2.60
N GLY A 125 -2.58 12.19 3.80
CA GLY A 125 -2.14 11.47 5.01
C GLY A 125 -2.65 10.04 5.15
N VAL A 126 -3.57 9.58 4.30
CA VAL A 126 -4.22 8.27 4.45
C VAL A 126 -3.46 7.20 3.66
N THR A 127 -2.86 6.25 4.37
CA THR A 127 -2.21 5.06 3.81
C THR A 127 -2.32 3.88 4.79
N GLY A 128 -2.26 2.66 4.28
CA GLY A 128 -2.33 1.43 5.08
C GLY A 128 -3.71 1.15 5.68
N GLN A 129 -4.79 1.77 5.16
CA GLN A 129 -6.14 1.61 5.70
C GLN A 129 -7.03 0.76 4.81
N VAL A 130 -8.04 0.11 5.40
CA VAL A 130 -9.14 -0.54 4.66
C VAL A 130 -10.44 0.15 5.04
N LEU A 131 -11.09 0.78 4.07
CA LEU A 131 -12.36 1.47 4.26
C LEU A 131 -13.51 0.54 3.87
N GLU A 132 -14.29 0.11 4.85
CA GLU A 132 -15.53 -0.65 4.64
C GLU A 132 -16.67 0.33 4.36
N VAL A 133 -17.27 0.23 3.17
CA VAL A 133 -18.33 1.14 2.73
C VAL A 133 -19.52 0.32 2.27
N GLY A 134 -20.57 0.32 3.09
CA GLY A 134 -21.85 -0.31 2.80
C GLY A 134 -23.01 0.64 3.08
N PRO A 135 -24.23 0.30 2.63
CA PRO A 135 -25.43 1.00 3.08
C PRO A 135 -25.51 0.87 4.61
N ARG A 136 -25.67 2.01 5.30
CA ARG A 136 -25.99 2.02 6.73
C ARG A 136 -27.43 1.62 6.96
#